data_AF-A0A1J5AYE6-F1
#
_entry.id   AF-A0A1J5AYE6-F1
#
_cell.length_a   1.000
_cell.length_b   1.000
_cell.length_c   1.000
_cell.angle_alpha   90.00
_cell.angle_beta   90.00
_cell.angle_gamma   90.00
#
_symmetry.space_group_name_H-M   'P 1'
#
loop_
_entity.id
_entity.type
_entity.pdbx_description
1 polymer ?
#
loop_
_entity_poly.entity_id
_entity_poly.type
_entity_poly.pdbx_seq_one_letter_code
_entity_poly.pdbx_strand_id
1 'polypeptide(L)'
;MGRKKQLLLGILLSGWLGLLFIQWLTPTIWGADGYFHIRLAEMIKHHGLLTTLSQAQLSYFNNRFSDKDWLYHLLLIPFTWGGNIFVGAKWAAWLGSVWLYSSLIIVASFYTPWQLWPVTGALFFVSDHFLRTISEPRPVFLAIGLGLWIVHWMIEEKSKRVFWGSFIYGWLHLTAPLVLVYGLIMKRWKLILIAALGLLLAMIIYPNFPNNWFYFYLNGILVPWFAFRWNVLELGAEFFPLSWQQYLSSYFIIPAGLAVMLVIKLWQKPKISRNTQIWWLISAIFLIMGIKSQRYINHGYPFFILSLVSFLGDLRKKVRRLNDGLMLVGMVVIFLMLGRSLQQMVLRGKSEKFVNTHYEQMGLWLKDNVPKGELIFTANWSDPQYFIGINPDNNYFVAMDPVYMWHKDKNLYQQYRMAALGQDKDPYATLKNVFKVNYGYAGKLYFWALVDQVKKDSRFEIMQEDQLGVIFKLKE
;
A
#
# COMPACT_ATOMS: atom_id res chain seq x y z
N MET A 1 -27.15 -12.31 -25.22
CA MET A 1 -26.69 -11.46 -24.09
C MET A 1 -26.74 -9.99 -24.54
N GLY A 2 -27.40 -9.07 -23.82
CA GLY A 2 -27.61 -7.69 -24.33
C GLY A 2 -26.31 -6.89 -24.52
N ARG A 3 -26.28 -5.96 -25.50
CA ARG A 3 -25.10 -5.14 -25.90
C ARG A 3 -24.36 -4.48 -24.72
N LYS A 4 -25.08 -4.02 -23.69
CA LYS A 4 -24.48 -3.43 -22.48
C LYS A 4 -23.70 -4.45 -21.65
N LYS A 5 -24.21 -5.67 -21.49
CA LYS A 5 -23.53 -6.74 -20.75
C LYS A 5 -22.25 -7.19 -21.45
N GLN A 6 -22.30 -7.29 -22.79
CA GLN A 6 -21.12 -7.59 -23.61
C GLN A 6 -20.04 -6.52 -23.46
N LEU A 7 -20.42 -5.22 -23.52
CA LEU A 7 -19.48 -4.13 -23.31
C LEU A 7 -18.86 -4.16 -21.91
N LEU A 8 -19.68 -4.34 -20.86
CA LEU A 8 -19.19 -4.41 -19.48
C LEU A 8 -18.17 -5.55 -19.32
N LEU A 9 -18.50 -6.74 -19.84
CA LEU A 9 -17.60 -7.89 -19.80
C LEU A 9 -16.30 -7.62 -20.58
N GLY A 10 -16.39 -7.01 -21.76
CA GLY A 10 -15.22 -6.63 -22.55
C GLY A 10 -14.28 -5.67 -21.80
N ILE A 11 -14.84 -4.65 -21.14
CA ILE A 11 -14.06 -3.70 -20.32
C ILE A 11 -13.38 -4.43 -19.16
N LEU A 12 -14.12 -5.25 -18.41
CA LEU A 12 -13.58 -6.03 -17.30
C LEU A 12 -12.43 -6.92 -17.75
N LEU A 13 -12.65 -7.76 -18.77
CA LEU A 13 -11.62 -8.65 -19.30
C LEU A 13 -10.38 -7.89 -19.81
N SER A 14 -10.58 -6.79 -20.54
CA SER A 14 -9.46 -5.96 -21.03
C SER A 14 -8.65 -5.36 -19.89
N GLY A 15 -9.30 -4.89 -18.83
CA GLY A 15 -8.63 -4.36 -17.65
C GLY A 15 -7.90 -5.46 -16.88
N TRP A 16 -8.48 -6.66 -16.74
CA TRP A 16 -7.83 -7.78 -16.07
C TRP A 16 -6.56 -8.21 -16.79
N LEU A 17 -6.60 -8.28 -18.14
CA LEU A 17 -5.43 -8.57 -18.96
C LEU A 17 -4.38 -7.45 -18.89
N GLY A 18 -4.80 -6.18 -18.88
CA GLY A 18 -3.91 -5.05 -18.69
C GLY A 18 -3.17 -5.11 -17.35
N LEU A 19 -3.89 -5.43 -16.27
CA LEU A 19 -3.28 -5.60 -14.94
C LEU A 19 -2.36 -6.82 -14.88
N LEU A 20 -2.70 -7.91 -15.56
CA LEU A 20 -1.85 -9.09 -15.68
C LEU A 20 -0.53 -8.71 -16.36
N PHE A 21 -0.61 -7.96 -17.46
CA PHE A 21 0.57 -7.49 -18.16
C PHE A 21 1.45 -6.59 -17.26
N ILE A 22 0.85 -5.61 -16.57
CA ILE A 22 1.57 -4.73 -15.64
C ILE A 22 2.27 -5.52 -14.54
N GLN A 23 1.59 -6.50 -13.93
CA GLN A 23 2.14 -7.27 -12.82
C GLN A 23 3.37 -8.11 -13.23
N TRP A 24 3.49 -8.45 -14.52
CA TRP A 24 4.63 -9.21 -15.07
C TRP A 24 5.68 -8.37 -15.80
N LEU A 25 5.61 -7.03 -15.75
CA LEU A 25 6.68 -6.17 -16.26
C LEU A 25 8.02 -6.32 -15.53
N THR A 26 8.01 -6.84 -14.30
CA THR A 26 9.20 -7.23 -13.55
C THR A 26 9.12 -8.71 -13.19
N PRO A 27 10.23 -9.47 -13.15
CA PRO A 27 10.22 -10.86 -12.69
C PRO A 27 10.01 -10.97 -11.17
N THR A 28 10.46 -9.98 -10.40
CA THR A 28 10.36 -9.93 -8.92
C THR A 28 8.95 -9.50 -8.47
N ILE A 29 8.72 -9.49 -7.16
CA ILE A 29 7.55 -8.83 -6.56
C ILE A 29 7.71 -7.31 -6.73
N TRP A 30 6.63 -6.57 -6.88
CA TRP A 30 6.66 -5.11 -6.77
C TRP A 30 6.76 -4.70 -5.31
N GLY A 31 7.82 -3.98 -4.94
CA GLY A 31 8.05 -3.50 -3.57
C GLY A 31 8.46 -4.57 -2.55
N ALA A 32 8.74 -4.10 -1.34
CA ALA A 32 9.28 -4.89 -0.24
C ALA A 32 8.19 -5.66 0.53
N ASP A 33 7.05 -5.01 0.81
CA ASP A 33 6.03 -5.53 1.73
C ASP A 33 5.49 -6.89 1.29
N GLY A 34 5.44 -7.13 -0.03
CA GLY A 34 4.94 -8.40 -0.57
C GLY A 34 5.74 -9.62 -0.16
N TYR A 35 7.06 -9.48 0.04
CA TYR A 35 7.92 -10.56 0.54
C TYR A 35 7.54 -10.96 1.96
N PHE A 36 7.28 -9.98 2.82
CA PHE A 36 6.84 -10.19 4.19
C PHE A 36 5.42 -10.80 4.23
N HIS A 37 4.46 -10.20 3.52
CA HIS A 37 3.07 -10.61 3.55
C HIS A 37 2.88 -12.07 3.11
N ILE A 38 3.52 -12.49 2.01
CA ILE A 38 3.36 -13.87 1.53
C ILE A 38 4.02 -14.87 2.46
N ARG A 39 5.16 -14.52 3.06
CA ARG A 39 5.83 -15.36 4.05
C ARG A 39 5.00 -15.48 5.34
N LEU A 40 4.40 -14.37 5.79
CA LEU A 40 3.55 -14.40 6.96
C LEU A 40 2.31 -15.29 6.73
N ALA A 41 1.74 -15.26 5.53
CA ALA A 41 0.67 -16.18 5.15
C ALA A 41 1.13 -17.65 5.14
N GLU A 42 2.34 -17.93 4.68
CA GLU A 42 2.93 -19.28 4.74
C GLU A 42 3.16 -19.72 6.20
N MET A 43 3.64 -18.84 7.07
CA MET A 43 3.78 -19.11 8.50
C MET A 43 2.42 -19.41 9.15
N ILE A 44 1.37 -18.65 8.83
CA ILE A 44 0.00 -18.90 9.32
C ILE A 44 -0.54 -20.24 8.80
N LYS A 45 -0.26 -20.60 7.54
CA LYS A 45 -0.62 -21.91 6.99
C LYS A 45 -0.01 -23.06 7.81
N HIS A 46 1.23 -22.93 8.26
CA HIS A 46 1.93 -23.99 9.00
C HIS A 46 1.66 -24.00 10.51
N HIS A 47 1.48 -22.82 11.13
CA HIS A 47 1.41 -22.68 12.60
C HIS A 47 0.03 -22.25 13.11
N GLY A 48 -0.90 -21.92 12.22
CA GLY A 48 -2.19 -21.35 12.59
C GLY A 48 -2.07 -19.88 13.01
N LEU A 49 -2.86 -19.48 14.01
CA LEU A 49 -2.86 -18.11 14.50
C LEU A 49 -1.51 -17.76 15.15
N LEU A 50 -0.81 -16.78 14.58
CA LEU A 50 0.43 -16.26 15.16
C LEU A 50 0.14 -15.31 16.32
N THR A 51 0.78 -15.55 17.46
CA THR A 51 0.76 -14.69 18.66
C THR A 51 2.13 -14.10 18.99
N THR A 52 3.17 -14.57 18.28
CA THR A 52 4.55 -14.10 18.35
C THR A 52 5.15 -14.05 16.94
N LEU A 53 6.17 -13.22 16.75
CA LEU A 53 6.96 -13.13 15.52
C LEU A 53 8.43 -12.94 15.92
N SER A 54 9.15 -14.05 16.10
CA SER A 54 10.52 -14.06 16.62
C SER A 54 11.48 -13.23 15.77
N GLN A 55 11.19 -13.11 14.47
CA GLN A 55 11.99 -12.36 13.52
C GLN A 55 12.09 -10.86 13.84
N ALA A 56 11.15 -10.30 14.61
CA ALA A 56 11.10 -8.89 14.96
C ALA A 56 11.53 -8.65 16.42
N GLN A 57 12.81 -8.91 16.74
CA GLN A 57 13.31 -9.05 18.12
C GLN A 57 13.11 -7.82 18.99
N LEU A 58 13.46 -6.63 18.48
CA LEU A 58 13.39 -5.38 19.24
C LEU A 58 12.03 -4.67 19.10
N SER A 59 11.00 -5.43 18.76
CA SER A 59 9.62 -4.97 18.62
C SER A 59 8.71 -5.70 19.62
N TYR A 60 7.50 -5.17 19.84
CA TYR A 60 6.44 -5.88 20.57
C TYR A 60 5.93 -7.11 19.80
N PHE A 61 6.22 -7.22 18.51
CA PHE A 61 5.87 -8.39 17.70
C PHE A 61 6.53 -9.67 18.22
N ASN A 62 7.72 -9.58 18.83
CA ASN A 62 8.43 -10.75 19.34
C ASN A 62 7.59 -11.58 20.34
N ASN A 63 6.91 -10.92 21.28
CA ASN A 63 6.21 -11.59 22.38
C ASN A 63 4.70 -11.34 22.45
N ARG A 64 4.18 -10.35 21.72
CA ARG A 64 2.75 -10.00 21.70
C ARG A 64 2.33 -9.57 20.30
N PHE A 65 2.53 -10.43 19.31
CA PHE A 65 2.14 -10.16 17.94
C PHE A 65 0.62 -9.96 17.80
N SER A 66 0.25 -8.98 16.99
CA SER A 66 -1.08 -8.91 16.38
C SER A 66 -0.88 -8.65 14.92
N ASP A 67 -1.49 -9.49 14.11
CA ASP A 67 -1.59 -9.23 12.69
C ASP A 67 -2.56 -8.07 12.49
N LYS A 68 -2.14 -6.96 11.88
CA LYS A 68 -3.03 -5.81 11.61
C LYS A 68 -3.84 -5.98 10.32
N ASP A 69 -3.48 -6.97 9.51
CA ASP A 69 -4.03 -7.26 8.20
C ASP A 69 -4.43 -8.76 8.12
N TRP A 70 -4.99 -9.29 9.21
CA TRP A 70 -5.18 -10.74 9.40
C TRP A 70 -6.00 -11.40 8.29
N LEU A 71 -7.12 -10.80 7.89
CA LEU A 71 -7.94 -11.36 6.82
C LEU A 71 -7.18 -11.34 5.48
N TYR A 72 -6.30 -10.36 5.25
CA TYR A 72 -5.49 -10.34 4.05
C TYR A 72 -4.51 -11.52 4.03
N HIS A 73 -3.81 -11.82 5.13
CA HIS A 73 -2.93 -12.97 5.18
C HIS A 73 -3.67 -14.30 5.03
N LEU A 74 -4.89 -14.43 5.57
CA LEU A 74 -5.73 -15.59 5.30
C LEU A 74 -6.05 -15.74 3.82
N LEU A 75 -6.39 -14.64 3.14
CA LEU A 75 -6.64 -14.63 1.70
C LEU A 75 -5.39 -14.95 0.88
N LEU A 76 -4.19 -14.74 1.43
CA LEU A 76 -2.92 -15.08 0.80
C LEU A 76 -2.55 -16.57 0.92
N ILE A 77 -3.09 -17.31 1.90
CA ILE A 77 -2.73 -18.72 2.14
C ILE A 77 -2.79 -19.59 0.88
N PRO A 78 -3.85 -19.55 0.04
CA PRO A 78 -3.91 -20.37 -1.17
C PRO A 78 -2.74 -20.13 -2.15
N PHE A 79 -2.17 -18.92 -2.15
CA PHE A 79 -1.06 -18.54 -3.03
C PHE A 79 0.29 -19.06 -2.52
N THR A 80 0.34 -19.64 -1.33
CA THR A 80 1.54 -20.29 -0.75
C THR A 80 1.61 -21.79 -1.06
N TRP A 81 0.64 -22.33 -1.82
CA TRP A 81 0.61 -23.77 -2.14
C TRP A 81 1.48 -24.16 -3.34
N GLY A 82 1.89 -23.18 -4.16
CA GLY A 82 2.83 -23.41 -5.25
C GLY A 82 4.27 -23.56 -4.76
N GLY A 83 5.15 -24.12 -5.60
CA GLY A 83 6.57 -24.32 -5.25
C GLY A 83 7.39 -23.03 -5.09
N ASN A 84 6.88 -21.89 -5.55
CA ASN A 84 7.49 -20.58 -5.34
C ASN A 84 6.43 -19.60 -4.83
N ILE A 85 6.48 -19.30 -3.52
CA ILE A 85 5.53 -18.39 -2.87
C ILE A 85 5.58 -16.97 -3.46
N PHE A 86 6.73 -16.51 -3.96
CA PHE A 86 6.85 -15.17 -4.52
C PHE A 86 6.11 -15.01 -5.86
N VAL A 87 6.04 -16.08 -6.66
CA VAL A 87 5.15 -16.12 -7.83
C VAL A 87 3.69 -16.10 -7.38
N GLY A 88 3.36 -16.81 -6.31
CA GLY A 88 2.05 -16.75 -5.66
C GLY A 88 1.65 -15.34 -5.22
N ALA A 89 2.57 -14.60 -4.60
CA ALA A 89 2.36 -13.21 -4.19
C ALA A 89 2.00 -12.31 -5.37
N LYS A 90 2.60 -12.55 -6.56
CA LYS A 90 2.25 -11.80 -7.78
C LYS A 90 0.85 -12.11 -8.27
N TRP A 91 0.43 -13.38 -8.24
CA TRP A 91 -0.94 -13.76 -8.56
C TRP A 91 -1.94 -13.14 -7.58
N ALA A 92 -1.61 -13.11 -6.29
CA ALA A 92 -2.45 -12.48 -5.27
C ALA A 92 -2.60 -10.97 -5.50
N ALA A 93 -1.51 -10.26 -5.79
CA ALA A 93 -1.55 -8.83 -6.11
C ALA A 93 -2.36 -8.54 -7.39
N TRP A 94 -2.20 -9.36 -8.42
CA TRP A 94 -3.02 -9.26 -9.63
C TRP A 94 -4.52 -9.44 -9.31
N LEU A 95 -4.89 -10.46 -8.54
CA LEU A 95 -6.29 -10.68 -8.15
C LEU A 95 -6.84 -9.54 -7.28
N GLY A 96 -6.03 -8.99 -6.38
CA GLY A 96 -6.42 -7.81 -5.61
C GLY A 96 -6.62 -6.56 -6.45
N SER A 97 -5.78 -6.35 -7.46
CA SER A 97 -5.95 -5.28 -8.45
C SER A 97 -7.19 -5.51 -9.33
N VAL A 98 -7.47 -6.76 -9.72
CA VAL A 98 -8.69 -7.16 -10.45
C VAL A 98 -9.93 -6.88 -9.61
N TRP A 99 -9.90 -7.17 -8.30
CA TRP A 99 -10.98 -6.83 -7.38
C TRP A 99 -11.24 -5.33 -7.34
N LEU A 100 -10.20 -4.51 -7.17
CA LEU A 100 -10.33 -3.05 -7.12
C LEU A 100 -10.86 -2.48 -8.43
N TYR A 101 -10.30 -2.90 -9.57
CA TYR A 101 -10.75 -2.47 -10.89
C TYR A 101 -12.20 -2.84 -11.15
N SER A 102 -12.57 -4.09 -10.88
CA SER A 102 -13.94 -4.58 -11.07
C SER A 102 -14.92 -3.85 -10.15
N SER A 103 -14.54 -3.62 -8.90
CA SER A 103 -15.33 -2.83 -7.94
C SER A 103 -15.55 -1.42 -8.46
N LEU A 104 -14.52 -0.75 -8.98
CA LEU A 104 -14.66 0.58 -9.56
C LEU A 104 -15.63 0.59 -10.75
N ILE A 105 -15.46 -0.31 -11.72
CA ILE A 105 -16.32 -0.35 -12.92
C ILE A 105 -17.76 -0.68 -12.57
N ILE A 106 -17.99 -1.67 -11.71
CA ILE A 106 -19.33 -2.09 -11.32
C ILE A 106 -20.00 -0.98 -10.49
N VAL A 107 -19.30 -0.40 -9.51
CA VAL A 107 -19.85 0.72 -8.72
C VAL A 107 -20.15 1.92 -9.63
N ALA A 108 -19.25 2.28 -10.55
CA ALA A 108 -19.48 3.33 -11.53
C ALA A 108 -20.72 3.08 -12.39
N SER A 109 -21.03 1.81 -12.71
CA SER A 109 -22.18 1.44 -13.54
C SER A 109 -23.54 1.80 -12.94
N PHE A 110 -23.63 1.94 -11.62
CA PHE A 110 -24.85 2.40 -10.94
C PHE A 110 -25.06 3.91 -11.05
N TYR A 111 -24.00 4.69 -11.27
CA TYR A 111 -24.03 6.15 -11.24
C TYR A 111 -23.84 6.79 -12.62
N THR A 112 -23.40 6.02 -13.62
CA THR A 112 -23.01 6.53 -14.93
C THR A 112 -23.65 5.77 -16.09
N PRO A 113 -23.97 6.46 -17.20
CA PRO A 113 -24.44 5.82 -18.42
C PRO A 113 -23.34 4.95 -19.05
N TRP A 114 -23.75 3.87 -19.72
CA TRP A 114 -22.85 2.81 -20.21
C TRP A 114 -21.75 3.25 -21.17
N GLN A 115 -21.94 4.38 -21.84
CA GLN A 115 -20.94 4.97 -22.73
C GLN A 115 -19.74 5.57 -21.97
N LEU A 116 -19.85 5.81 -20.66
CA LEU A 116 -18.75 6.30 -19.83
C LEU A 116 -17.95 5.17 -19.18
N TRP A 117 -18.43 3.92 -19.22
CA TRP A 117 -17.70 2.80 -18.63
C TRP A 117 -16.30 2.58 -19.24
N PRO A 118 -16.09 2.70 -20.58
CA PRO A 118 -14.74 2.64 -21.14
C PRO A 118 -13.83 3.76 -20.63
N VAL A 119 -14.39 4.97 -20.42
CA VAL A 119 -13.64 6.11 -19.88
C VAL A 119 -13.22 5.81 -18.44
N THR A 120 -14.12 5.32 -17.59
CA THR A 120 -13.79 4.88 -16.22
C THR A 120 -12.66 3.84 -16.24
N GLY A 121 -12.76 2.86 -17.14
CA GLY A 121 -11.74 1.82 -17.31
C GLY A 121 -10.39 2.39 -17.72
N ALA A 122 -10.36 3.28 -18.71
CA ALA A 122 -9.13 3.92 -19.16
C ALA A 122 -8.49 4.79 -18.08
N LEU A 123 -9.28 5.62 -17.38
CA LEU A 123 -8.76 6.50 -16.33
C LEU A 123 -8.09 5.74 -15.18
N PHE A 124 -8.47 4.49 -14.92
CA PHE A 124 -7.79 3.66 -13.94
C PHE A 124 -6.31 3.44 -14.25
N PHE A 125 -5.95 3.32 -15.54
CA PHE A 125 -4.59 3.02 -16.00
C PHE A 125 -3.74 4.26 -16.29
N VAL A 126 -4.31 5.46 -16.16
CA VAL A 126 -3.63 6.71 -16.53
C VAL A 126 -2.54 7.13 -15.54
N SER A 127 -2.56 6.63 -14.31
CA SER A 127 -1.57 6.95 -13.28
C SER A 127 -0.60 5.81 -13.04
N ASP A 128 0.67 5.97 -13.45
CA ASP A 128 1.73 4.99 -13.23
C ASP A 128 2.03 4.81 -11.73
N HIS A 129 1.99 5.89 -10.95
CA HIS A 129 2.22 5.83 -9.52
C HIS A 129 1.13 5.05 -8.78
N PHE A 130 -0.14 5.23 -9.17
CA PHE A 130 -1.24 4.42 -8.66
C PHE A 130 -1.12 2.96 -9.11
N LEU A 131 -0.82 2.70 -10.38
CA LEU A 131 -0.62 1.34 -10.90
C LEU A 131 0.50 0.60 -10.17
N ARG A 132 1.64 1.26 -9.94
CA ARG A 132 2.72 0.71 -9.12
C ARG A 132 2.24 0.39 -7.70
N THR A 133 1.49 1.28 -7.08
CA THR A 133 1.00 1.08 -5.71
C THR A 133 0.10 -0.16 -5.61
N ILE A 134 -0.81 -0.38 -6.56
CA ILE A 134 -1.73 -1.54 -6.53
C ILE A 134 -1.07 -2.85 -6.99
N SER A 135 0.09 -2.78 -7.65
CA SER A 135 0.85 -3.95 -8.11
C SER A 135 1.64 -4.63 -6.98
N GLU A 136 1.85 -3.91 -5.86
CA GLU A 136 2.50 -4.45 -4.68
C GLU A 136 1.54 -5.34 -3.89
N PRO A 137 1.93 -6.52 -3.38
CA PRO A 137 1.03 -7.38 -2.61
C PRO A 137 0.70 -6.80 -1.21
N ARG A 138 -0.22 -5.84 -1.13
CA ARG A 138 -0.69 -5.18 0.12
C ARG A 138 -2.22 -5.26 0.32
N PRO A 139 -2.73 -5.22 1.55
CA PRO A 139 -4.19 -5.20 1.81
C PRO A 139 -4.93 -3.96 1.27
N VAL A 140 -4.21 -2.87 1.00
CA VAL A 140 -4.78 -1.54 0.73
C VAL A 140 -5.76 -1.49 -0.44
N PHE A 141 -5.54 -2.22 -1.54
CA PHE A 141 -6.46 -2.20 -2.69
C PHE A 141 -7.73 -3.00 -2.45
N LEU A 142 -7.66 -4.08 -1.64
CA LEU A 142 -8.86 -4.78 -1.20
C LEU A 142 -9.72 -3.85 -0.33
N ALA A 143 -9.07 -3.12 0.58
CA ALA A 143 -9.68 -2.11 1.43
C ALA A 143 -10.31 -0.95 0.64
N ILE A 144 -9.63 -0.42 -0.38
CA ILE A 144 -10.20 0.62 -1.25
C ILE A 144 -11.41 0.09 -2.01
N GLY A 145 -11.32 -1.10 -2.61
CA GLY A 145 -12.44 -1.72 -3.34
C GLY A 145 -13.66 -1.95 -2.45
N LEU A 146 -13.45 -2.47 -1.23
CA LEU A 146 -14.50 -2.60 -0.22
C LEU A 146 -15.05 -1.23 0.22
N GLY A 147 -14.19 -0.21 0.32
CA GLY A 147 -14.59 1.17 0.58
C GLY A 147 -15.55 1.73 -0.48
N LEU A 148 -15.31 1.46 -1.76
CA LEU A 148 -16.23 1.84 -2.86
C LEU A 148 -17.62 1.21 -2.66
N TRP A 149 -17.66 -0.08 -2.32
CA TRP A 149 -18.90 -0.81 -2.07
C TRP A 149 -19.64 -0.32 -0.83
N ILE A 150 -18.92 -0.06 0.26
CA ILE A 150 -19.51 0.47 1.49
C ILE A 150 -20.15 1.84 1.24
N VAL A 151 -19.45 2.75 0.54
CA VAL A 151 -20.02 4.06 0.17
C VAL A 151 -21.28 3.88 -0.68
N HIS A 152 -21.25 2.97 -1.66
CA HIS A 152 -22.43 2.63 -2.45
C HIS A 152 -23.59 2.09 -1.59
N TRP A 153 -23.35 1.15 -0.69
CA TRP A 153 -24.38 0.61 0.21
C TRP A 153 -24.92 1.63 1.20
N MET A 154 -24.10 2.61 1.60
CA MET A 154 -24.57 3.74 2.40
C MET A 154 -25.49 4.67 1.61
N ILE A 155 -25.17 4.93 0.33
CA ILE A 155 -26.05 5.69 -0.59
C ILE A 155 -27.38 4.95 -0.78
N GLU A 156 -27.36 3.62 -0.91
CA GLU A 156 -28.56 2.78 -1.02
C GLU A 156 -29.27 2.48 0.32
N GLU A 157 -28.77 3.01 1.43
CA GLU A 157 -29.28 2.79 2.79
C GLU A 157 -29.37 1.31 3.21
N LYS A 158 -28.52 0.45 2.64
CA LYS A 158 -28.48 -1.00 2.94
C LYS A 158 -27.74 -1.30 4.24
N SER A 159 -28.40 -0.97 5.36
CA SER A 159 -27.91 -1.14 6.73
C SER A 159 -27.17 -2.47 7.00
N LYS A 160 -27.76 -3.61 6.65
CA LYS A 160 -27.12 -4.93 6.85
C LYS A 160 -25.80 -5.08 6.09
N ARG A 161 -25.71 -4.54 4.86
CA ARG A 161 -24.49 -4.60 4.05
C ARG A 161 -23.42 -3.65 4.59
N VAL A 162 -23.83 -2.48 5.10
CA VAL A 162 -22.91 -1.53 5.78
C VAL A 162 -22.32 -2.16 7.04
N PHE A 163 -23.12 -2.86 7.86
CA PHE A 163 -22.65 -3.57 9.04
C PHE A 163 -21.57 -4.59 8.69
N TRP A 164 -21.89 -5.55 7.83
CA TRP A 164 -20.97 -6.63 7.46
C TRP A 164 -19.77 -6.11 6.66
N GLY A 165 -19.97 -5.12 5.79
CA GLY A 165 -18.87 -4.45 5.09
C GLY A 165 -17.88 -3.80 6.06
N SER A 166 -18.38 -3.10 7.08
CA SER A 166 -17.54 -2.46 8.11
C SER A 166 -16.82 -3.50 8.96
N PHE A 167 -17.50 -4.60 9.31
CA PHE A 167 -16.88 -5.72 10.03
C PHE A 167 -15.72 -6.34 9.24
N ILE A 168 -15.97 -6.71 7.98
CA ILE A 168 -14.94 -7.29 7.09
C ILE A 168 -13.79 -6.31 6.88
N TYR A 169 -14.09 -5.02 6.73
CA TYR A 169 -13.06 -3.99 6.60
C TYR A 169 -12.18 -3.94 7.86
N GLY A 170 -12.76 -4.02 9.05
CA GLY A 170 -12.01 -4.07 10.31
C GLY A 170 -11.03 -5.23 10.42
N TRP A 171 -11.31 -6.36 9.78
CA TRP A 171 -10.39 -7.51 9.70
C TRP A 171 -9.36 -7.42 8.57
N LEU A 172 -9.67 -6.63 7.55
CA LEU A 172 -8.88 -6.53 6.32
C LEU A 172 -7.74 -5.53 6.45
N HIS A 173 -7.99 -4.37 7.06
CA HIS A 173 -7.02 -3.29 7.06
C HIS A 173 -7.29 -2.23 8.14
N LEU A 174 -6.21 -1.64 8.66
CA LEU A 174 -6.25 -0.62 9.73
C LEU A 174 -7.05 0.65 9.38
N THR A 175 -7.28 0.94 8.09
CA THR A 175 -8.03 2.13 7.65
C THR A 175 -9.55 1.98 7.75
N ALA A 176 -10.05 0.86 8.26
CA ALA A 176 -11.48 0.59 8.41
C ALA A 176 -12.29 1.73 9.07
N PRO A 177 -11.78 2.50 10.06
CA PRO A 177 -12.50 3.64 10.65
C PRO A 177 -12.92 4.74 9.65
N LEU A 178 -12.33 4.78 8.44
CA LEU A 178 -12.77 5.68 7.37
C LEU A 178 -14.25 5.53 7.00
N VAL A 179 -14.86 4.36 7.26
CA VAL A 179 -16.30 4.17 7.06
C VAL A 179 -17.16 5.16 7.86
N LEU A 180 -16.69 5.57 9.04
CA LEU A 180 -17.40 6.57 9.86
C LEU A 180 -17.35 7.94 9.19
N VAL A 181 -16.21 8.29 8.59
CA VAL A 181 -16.04 9.53 7.81
C VAL A 181 -16.99 9.53 6.61
N TYR A 182 -17.14 8.41 5.90
CA TYR A 182 -18.10 8.29 4.81
C TYR A 182 -19.55 8.54 5.28
N GLY A 183 -19.93 7.97 6.42
CA GLY A 183 -21.24 8.20 7.02
C GLY A 183 -21.47 9.66 7.44
N LEU A 184 -20.44 10.32 7.97
CA LEU A 184 -20.48 11.74 8.38
C LEU A 184 -20.70 12.67 7.17
N ILE A 185 -19.99 12.44 6.06
CA ILE A 185 -20.17 13.20 4.81
C ILE A 185 -21.62 13.14 4.33
N MET A 186 -22.26 11.97 4.46
CA MET A 186 -23.64 11.77 4.02
C MET A 186 -24.69 12.23 5.05
N LYS A 187 -24.26 12.60 6.27
CA LYS A 187 -25.10 12.92 7.44
C LYS A 187 -26.09 11.80 7.78
N ARG A 188 -25.62 10.55 7.79
CA ARG A 188 -26.45 9.35 8.03
C ARG A 188 -26.15 8.70 9.39
N TRP A 189 -26.61 9.33 10.48
CA TRP A 189 -26.36 8.88 11.87
C TRP A 189 -26.67 7.40 12.13
N LYS A 190 -27.80 6.91 11.64
CA LYS A 190 -28.15 5.49 11.74
C LYS A 190 -27.10 4.58 11.11
N LEU A 191 -26.60 4.93 9.92
CA LEU A 191 -25.59 4.12 9.22
C LEU A 191 -24.21 4.27 9.85
N ILE A 192 -23.88 5.43 10.44
CA ILE A 192 -22.67 5.64 11.23
C ILE A 192 -22.67 4.70 12.44
N LEU A 193 -23.77 4.65 13.21
CA LEU A 193 -23.89 3.74 14.35
C LEU A 193 -23.77 2.28 13.92
N ILE A 194 -24.41 1.89 12.81
CA ILE A 194 -24.33 0.53 12.28
C ILE A 194 -22.91 0.17 11.84
N ALA A 195 -22.20 1.09 11.18
CA ALA A 195 -20.81 0.89 10.80
C ALA A 195 -19.90 0.79 12.03
N ALA A 196 -20.11 1.65 13.04
CA ALA A 196 -19.38 1.63 14.29
C ALA A 196 -19.57 0.31 15.05
N LEU A 197 -20.80 -0.23 15.09
CA LEU A 197 -21.08 -1.54 15.67
C LEU A 197 -20.37 -2.67 14.91
N GLY A 198 -20.34 -2.61 13.57
CA GLY A 198 -19.59 -3.57 12.76
C GLY A 198 -18.09 -3.53 13.03
N LEU A 199 -17.51 -2.34 13.13
CA LEU A 199 -16.09 -2.14 13.48
C LEU A 199 -15.78 -2.62 14.91
N LEU A 200 -16.64 -2.28 15.88
CA LEU A 200 -16.46 -2.68 17.27
C LEU A 200 -16.49 -4.21 17.39
N LEU A 201 -17.44 -4.85 16.71
CA LEU A 201 -17.51 -6.30 16.67
C LEU A 201 -16.26 -6.93 16.02
N ALA A 202 -15.76 -6.33 14.93
CA ALA A 202 -14.54 -6.78 14.28
C ALA A 202 -13.32 -6.68 15.21
N MET A 203 -13.23 -5.60 16.02
CA MET A 203 -12.16 -5.41 16.99
C MET A 203 -12.26 -6.34 18.20
N ILE A 204 -13.47 -6.69 18.66
CA ILE A 204 -13.67 -7.57 19.82
C ILE A 204 -13.46 -9.04 19.44
N ILE A 205 -13.97 -9.48 18.29
CA ILE A 205 -13.85 -10.87 17.81
C ILE A 205 -12.51 -11.09 17.08
N TYR A 206 -11.65 -10.07 17.01
CA TYR A 206 -10.37 -10.17 16.33
C TYR A 206 -9.52 -11.30 16.93
N PRO A 207 -8.90 -12.18 16.12
CA PRO A 207 -8.18 -13.36 16.63
C PRO A 207 -7.06 -13.04 17.62
N ASN A 208 -6.36 -11.93 17.42
CA ASN A 208 -5.33 -11.44 18.33
C ASN A 208 -5.84 -10.53 19.45
N PHE A 209 -7.14 -10.54 19.77
CA PHE A 209 -7.67 -9.74 20.88
C PHE A 209 -7.01 -10.12 22.22
N PRO A 210 -6.62 -9.14 23.08
CA PRO A 210 -6.82 -7.70 22.94
C PRO A 210 -5.64 -6.95 22.27
N ASN A 211 -4.62 -7.64 21.78
CA ASN A 211 -3.42 -7.00 21.23
C ASN A 211 -3.74 -6.11 20.02
N ASN A 212 -4.71 -6.48 19.19
CA ASN A 212 -5.15 -5.67 18.03
C ASN A 212 -5.44 -4.21 18.38
N TRP A 213 -6.00 -3.93 19.57
CA TRP A 213 -6.22 -2.55 20.05
C TRP A 213 -4.92 -1.78 20.23
N PHE A 214 -3.91 -2.42 20.79
CA PHE A 214 -2.59 -1.83 20.97
C PHE A 214 -1.93 -1.53 19.62
N TYR A 215 -2.02 -2.46 18.65
CA TYR A 215 -1.46 -2.23 17.31
C TYR A 215 -2.22 -1.17 16.52
N PHE A 216 -3.54 -1.09 16.70
CA PHE A 216 -4.35 0.02 16.18
C PHE A 216 -3.91 1.36 16.79
N TYR A 217 -3.64 1.43 18.08
CA TYR A 217 -3.08 2.64 18.70
C TYR A 217 -1.71 3.02 18.10
N LEU A 218 -0.79 2.05 17.99
CA LEU A 218 0.53 2.33 17.42
C LEU A 218 0.47 2.79 15.95
N ASN A 219 -0.28 2.09 15.09
CA ASN A 219 -0.27 2.33 13.64
C ASN A 219 -1.35 3.30 13.17
N GLY A 220 -2.54 3.21 13.76
CA GLY A 220 -3.69 4.04 13.40
C GLY A 220 -3.66 5.42 14.03
N ILE A 221 -2.97 5.59 15.17
CA ILE A 221 -2.92 6.85 15.92
C ILE A 221 -1.49 7.41 15.98
N LEU A 222 -0.53 6.69 16.58
CA LEU A 222 0.81 7.24 16.81
C LEU A 222 1.60 7.48 15.52
N VAL A 223 1.57 6.56 14.56
CA VAL A 223 2.30 6.74 13.30
C VAL A 223 1.80 7.97 12.53
N PRO A 224 0.49 8.16 12.26
CA PRO A 224 -0.01 9.40 11.67
C PRO A 224 0.34 10.64 12.49
N TRP A 225 0.26 10.57 13.82
CA TRP A 225 0.63 11.67 14.70
C TRP A 225 2.11 12.07 14.54
N PHE A 226 3.02 11.10 14.49
CA PHE A 226 4.44 11.36 14.24
C PHE A 226 4.72 11.75 12.80
N ALA A 227 3.92 11.33 11.82
CA ALA A 227 4.01 11.86 10.46
C ALA A 227 3.74 13.37 10.40
N PHE A 228 2.93 13.91 11.31
CA PHE A 228 2.77 15.36 11.46
C PHE A 228 3.91 16.03 12.24
N ARG A 229 4.65 15.29 13.07
CA ARG A 229 5.78 15.78 13.89
C ARG A 229 7.11 15.32 13.29
N TRP A 230 7.70 16.20 12.48
CA TRP A 230 8.98 15.98 11.82
C TRP A 230 10.07 15.49 12.79
N ASN A 231 10.95 14.60 12.31
CA ASN A 231 12.16 14.09 12.99
C ASN A 231 11.95 13.28 14.30
N VAL A 232 10.74 12.81 14.60
CA VAL A 232 10.53 11.92 15.75
C VAL A 232 10.78 10.44 15.40
N LEU A 233 10.30 10.00 14.23
CA LEU A 233 10.47 8.66 13.71
C LEU A 233 10.96 8.71 12.27
N GLU A 234 11.73 7.70 11.86
CA GLU A 234 11.80 7.37 10.44
C GLU A 234 10.43 6.91 9.96
N LEU A 235 10.01 7.43 8.82
CA LEU A 235 8.78 7.04 8.17
C LEU A 235 9.08 6.66 6.73
N GLY A 236 8.30 5.72 6.21
CA GLY A 236 8.37 5.37 4.79
C GLY A 236 8.14 6.60 3.92
N ALA A 237 8.75 6.63 2.74
CA ALA A 237 8.62 7.73 1.77
C ALA A 237 7.16 8.09 1.45
N GLU A 238 6.25 7.13 1.62
CA GLU A 238 4.82 7.30 1.39
C GLU A 238 4.08 8.21 2.37
N PHE A 239 4.66 8.52 3.53
CA PHE A 239 4.11 9.51 4.46
C PHE A 239 4.42 10.95 4.05
N PHE A 240 5.30 11.15 3.08
CA PHE A 240 5.69 12.46 2.59
C PHE A 240 4.90 12.84 1.33
N PRO A 241 4.78 14.14 1.03
CA PRO A 241 4.08 14.59 -0.17
C PRO A 241 4.91 14.32 -1.41
N LEU A 242 4.21 14.11 -2.54
CA LEU A 242 4.86 14.12 -3.85
C LEU A 242 5.42 15.51 -4.15
N SER A 243 6.56 15.55 -4.84
CA SER A 243 6.97 16.79 -5.51
C SER A 243 5.93 17.19 -6.56
N TRP A 244 5.82 18.49 -6.85
CA TRP A 244 4.89 18.99 -7.87
C TRP A 244 5.13 18.34 -9.24
N GLN A 245 6.39 18.08 -9.58
CA GLN A 245 6.78 17.39 -10.81
C GLN A 245 6.23 15.96 -10.83
N GLN A 246 6.41 15.20 -9.74
CA GLN A 246 5.89 13.83 -9.64
C GLN A 246 4.35 13.78 -9.62
N TYR A 247 3.71 14.74 -8.95
CA TYR A 247 2.26 14.85 -8.90
C TYR A 247 1.69 15.12 -10.31
N LEU A 248 2.22 16.13 -11.00
CA LEU A 248 1.78 16.44 -12.37
C LEU A 248 2.15 15.34 -13.37
N SER A 249 3.28 14.66 -13.19
CA SER A 249 3.68 13.59 -14.12
C SER A 249 2.83 12.33 -13.99
N SER A 250 2.41 12.00 -12.77
CA SER A 250 1.82 10.69 -12.42
C SER A 250 0.32 10.78 -12.10
N TYR A 251 -0.19 11.96 -11.77
CA TYR A 251 -1.58 12.20 -11.41
C TYR A 251 -2.19 13.38 -12.18
N PHE A 252 -1.68 13.73 -13.36
CA PHE A 252 -2.16 14.87 -14.17
C PHE A 252 -3.68 14.92 -14.34
N ILE A 253 -4.34 13.76 -14.40
CA ILE A 253 -5.79 13.68 -14.55
C ILE A 253 -6.55 14.31 -13.37
N ILE A 254 -5.96 14.37 -12.18
CA ILE A 254 -6.58 15.04 -11.04
C ILE A 254 -6.75 16.54 -11.30
N PRO A 255 -5.67 17.34 -11.46
CA PRO A 255 -5.82 18.78 -11.73
C PRO A 255 -6.53 19.05 -13.06
N ALA A 256 -6.27 18.27 -14.11
CA ALA A 256 -6.97 18.42 -15.39
C ALA A 256 -8.48 18.15 -15.25
N GLY A 257 -8.87 17.07 -14.56
CA GLY A 257 -10.27 16.72 -14.34
C GLY A 257 -10.97 17.74 -13.44
N LEU A 258 -10.31 18.26 -12.41
CA LEU A 258 -10.84 19.35 -11.57
C LEU A 258 -11.07 20.63 -12.39
N ALA A 259 -10.12 21.01 -13.24
CA ALA A 259 -10.26 22.16 -14.13
C ALA A 259 -11.42 21.98 -15.11
N VAL A 260 -11.54 20.80 -15.73
CA VAL A 260 -12.65 20.46 -16.63
C VAL A 260 -14.00 20.52 -15.90
N MET A 261 -14.09 19.94 -14.69
CA MET A 261 -15.31 20.01 -13.88
C MET A 261 -15.70 21.44 -13.55
N LEU A 262 -14.72 22.28 -13.16
CA LEU A 262 -14.93 23.69 -12.84
C LEU A 262 -15.42 24.48 -14.06
N VAL A 263 -14.72 24.40 -15.20
CA VAL A 263 -15.07 25.11 -16.44
C VAL A 263 -16.47 24.70 -16.91
N ILE A 264 -16.77 23.40 -16.93
CA ILE A 264 -18.11 22.91 -17.30
C ILE A 264 -19.16 23.39 -16.30
N LYS A 265 -18.84 23.41 -15.00
CA LYS A 265 -19.79 23.88 -13.98
C LYS A 265 -20.12 25.36 -14.16
N LEU A 266 -19.14 26.19 -14.50
CA LEU A 266 -19.32 27.63 -14.72
C LEU A 266 -20.06 27.91 -16.04
N TRP A 267 -19.71 27.21 -17.11
CA TRP A 267 -20.24 27.47 -18.44
C TRP A 267 -21.59 26.77 -18.70
N GLN A 268 -21.63 25.45 -18.49
CA GLN A 268 -22.79 24.62 -18.78
C GLN A 268 -23.74 24.49 -17.60
N LYS A 269 -23.33 24.84 -16.37
CA LYS A 269 -24.17 24.81 -15.16
C LYS A 269 -25.06 23.55 -15.05
N PRO A 270 -24.52 22.32 -15.14
CA PRO A 270 -25.32 21.11 -14.98
C PRO A 270 -25.87 21.00 -13.55
N LYS A 271 -27.05 20.36 -13.41
CA LYS A 271 -27.62 19.99 -12.12
C LYS A 271 -26.84 18.80 -11.58
N ILE A 272 -26.10 19.02 -10.49
CA ILE A 272 -25.25 17.99 -9.89
C ILE A 272 -26.11 17.13 -8.97
N SER A 273 -26.08 15.82 -9.17
CA SER A 273 -26.81 14.89 -8.31
C SER A 273 -26.17 14.77 -6.93
N ARG A 274 -26.96 14.40 -5.92
CA ARG A 274 -26.46 14.14 -4.56
C ARG A 274 -25.35 13.08 -4.55
N ASN A 275 -25.46 12.05 -5.39
CA ASN A 275 -24.47 10.99 -5.50
C ASN A 275 -23.13 11.53 -6.01
N THR A 276 -23.14 12.36 -7.05
CA THR A 276 -21.93 13.04 -7.55
C THR A 276 -21.29 13.93 -6.48
N GLN A 277 -22.08 14.65 -5.69
CA GLN A 277 -21.58 15.46 -4.58
C GLN A 277 -20.90 14.62 -3.50
N ILE A 278 -21.47 13.45 -3.16
CA ILE A 278 -20.88 12.53 -2.17
C ILE A 278 -19.53 12.02 -2.65
N TRP A 279 -19.44 11.53 -3.90
CA TRP A 279 -18.16 11.07 -4.47
C TRP A 279 -17.13 12.19 -4.51
N TRP A 280 -17.55 13.41 -4.85
CA TRP A 280 -16.69 14.59 -4.84
C TRP A 280 -16.19 14.94 -3.42
N LEU A 281 -17.06 14.97 -2.41
CA LEU A 281 -16.68 15.29 -1.03
C LEU A 281 -15.67 14.27 -0.47
N ILE A 282 -15.91 12.98 -0.70
CA ILE A 282 -14.98 11.91 -0.29
C ILE A 282 -13.63 12.09 -1.00
N SER A 283 -13.66 12.28 -2.32
CA SER A 283 -12.45 12.52 -3.10
C SER A 283 -11.71 13.77 -2.61
N ALA A 284 -12.42 14.87 -2.33
CA ALA A 284 -11.82 16.13 -1.90
C ALA A 284 -11.04 15.97 -0.58
N ILE A 285 -11.56 15.22 0.38
CA ILE A 285 -10.86 14.92 1.64
C ILE A 285 -9.53 14.22 1.35
N PHE A 286 -9.54 13.16 0.54
CA PHE A 286 -8.31 12.45 0.19
C PHE A 286 -7.33 13.32 -0.60
N LEU A 287 -7.81 14.18 -1.51
CA LEU A 287 -6.95 15.07 -2.27
C LEU A 287 -6.31 16.15 -1.39
N ILE A 288 -7.05 16.72 -0.43
CA ILE A 288 -6.53 17.68 0.55
C ILE A 288 -5.50 17.01 1.45
N MET A 289 -5.79 15.83 1.99
CA MET A 289 -4.83 15.05 2.77
C MET A 289 -3.62 14.62 1.92
N GLY A 290 -3.83 14.44 0.62
CA GLY A 290 -2.80 14.13 -0.38
C GLY A 290 -1.70 15.17 -0.48
N ILE A 291 -1.98 16.42 -0.11
CA ILE A 291 -0.98 17.50 -0.02
C ILE A 291 0.07 17.21 1.07
N LYS A 292 -0.28 16.40 2.07
CA LYS A 292 0.62 16.00 3.16
C LYS A 292 1.29 14.65 2.93
N SER A 293 0.58 13.70 2.32
CA SER A 293 1.09 12.35 2.10
C SER A 293 0.54 11.73 0.82
N GLN A 294 1.42 11.11 0.03
CA GLN A 294 1.03 10.42 -1.19
C GLN A 294 0.10 9.22 -0.96
N ARG A 295 0.07 8.62 0.24
CA ARG A 295 -0.87 7.54 0.60
C ARG A 295 -2.31 7.96 0.35
N TYR A 296 -2.68 9.19 0.72
CA TYR A 296 -4.06 9.66 0.56
C TYR A 296 -4.43 9.88 -0.90
N ILE A 297 -3.49 10.26 -1.76
CA ILE A 297 -3.71 10.35 -3.21
C ILE A 297 -4.03 8.97 -3.78
N ASN A 298 -3.27 7.94 -3.39
CA ASN A 298 -3.52 6.56 -3.79
C ASN A 298 -4.91 6.05 -3.38
N HIS A 299 -5.34 6.34 -2.15
CA HIS A 299 -6.68 5.98 -1.68
C HIS A 299 -7.77 6.78 -2.40
N GLY A 300 -7.54 8.07 -2.61
CA GLY A 300 -8.50 8.99 -3.21
C GLY A 300 -8.70 8.82 -4.71
N TYR A 301 -7.72 8.25 -5.42
CA TYR A 301 -7.74 8.21 -6.88
C TYR A 301 -8.97 7.49 -7.47
N PRO A 302 -9.41 6.31 -6.99
CA PRO A 302 -10.65 5.69 -7.47
C PRO A 302 -11.91 6.50 -7.14
N PHE A 303 -11.96 7.17 -5.99
CA PHE A 303 -13.07 8.07 -5.63
C PHE A 303 -13.09 9.31 -6.53
N PHE A 304 -11.92 9.84 -6.91
CA PHE A 304 -11.80 10.92 -7.88
C PHE A 304 -12.32 10.50 -9.25
N ILE A 305 -11.94 9.32 -9.74
CA ILE A 305 -12.47 8.78 -11.00
C ILE A 305 -13.99 8.72 -10.94
N LEU A 306 -14.57 8.14 -9.87
CA LEU A 306 -16.02 8.07 -9.69
C LEU A 306 -16.68 9.45 -9.66
N SER A 307 -16.08 10.41 -8.98
CA SER A 307 -16.56 11.80 -8.94
C SER A 307 -16.60 12.41 -10.35
N LEU A 308 -15.50 12.28 -11.10
CA LEU A 308 -15.37 12.81 -12.46
C LEU A 308 -16.37 12.15 -13.41
N VAL A 309 -16.46 10.83 -13.44
CA VAL A 309 -17.37 10.13 -14.37
C VAL A 309 -18.84 10.32 -14.00
N SER A 310 -19.17 10.45 -12.71
CA SER A 310 -20.53 10.78 -12.26
C SER A 310 -20.91 12.21 -12.67
N PHE A 311 -19.98 13.16 -12.56
CA PHE A 311 -20.17 14.53 -13.04
C PHE A 311 -20.42 14.57 -14.55
N LEU A 312 -19.65 13.83 -15.34
CA LEU A 312 -19.88 13.70 -16.79
C LEU A 312 -21.23 13.04 -17.11
N GLY A 313 -21.67 12.08 -16.28
CA GLY A 313 -23.00 11.49 -16.35
C GLY A 313 -24.12 12.51 -16.14
N ASP A 314 -23.97 13.39 -15.15
CA ASP A 314 -24.91 14.48 -14.88
C ASP A 314 -24.91 15.55 -15.99
N LEU A 315 -23.74 15.88 -16.56
CA LEU A 315 -23.64 16.75 -17.72
C LEU A 315 -24.40 16.19 -18.91
N ARG A 316 -24.27 14.88 -19.20
CA ARG A 316 -24.92 14.23 -20.35
C ARG A 316 -26.45 14.27 -20.28
N LYS A 317 -27.04 14.33 -19.08
CA LYS A 317 -28.49 14.53 -18.91
C LYS A 317 -28.94 15.88 -19.45
N LYS A 318 -28.08 16.90 -19.37
CA LYS A 318 -28.32 18.26 -19.90
C LYS A 318 -27.92 18.38 -21.36
N VAL A 319 -26.73 17.92 -21.71
CA VAL A 319 -26.15 18.02 -23.05
C VAL A 319 -26.20 16.64 -23.72
N ARG A 320 -27.21 16.43 -24.59
CA ARG A 320 -27.46 15.13 -25.23
C ARG A 320 -26.38 14.74 -26.24
N ARG A 321 -25.75 15.70 -26.92
CA ARG A 321 -24.60 15.50 -27.82
C ARG A 321 -23.47 16.45 -27.45
N LEU A 322 -22.32 15.88 -27.13
CA LEU A 322 -21.07 16.63 -27.06
C LEU A 322 -20.56 16.85 -28.49
N ASN A 323 -19.74 17.88 -28.70
CA ASN A 323 -19.07 18.10 -29.99
C ASN A 323 -18.11 16.92 -30.27
N ASP A 324 -18.24 16.26 -31.42
CA ASP A 324 -17.43 15.11 -31.82
C ASP A 324 -15.92 15.43 -31.81
N GLY A 325 -15.54 16.68 -32.12
CA GLY A 325 -14.15 17.15 -32.03
C GLY A 325 -13.62 17.17 -30.60
N LEU A 326 -14.41 17.65 -29.62
CA LEU A 326 -14.05 17.56 -28.20
C LEU A 326 -14.02 16.11 -27.71
N MET A 327 -14.95 15.29 -28.25
CA MET A 327 -14.96 13.83 -28.25
C MET A 327 -13.56 13.24 -28.47
N LEU A 328 -13.10 13.49 -29.70
CA LEU A 328 -11.85 12.99 -30.25
C LEU A 328 -10.63 13.51 -29.47
N VAL A 329 -10.57 14.81 -29.17
CA VAL A 329 -9.48 15.40 -28.38
C VAL A 329 -9.38 14.72 -27.01
N GLY A 330 -10.49 14.52 -26.31
CA GLY A 330 -10.50 13.82 -25.04
C GLY A 330 -9.99 12.38 -25.14
N MET A 331 -10.38 11.65 -26.19
CA MET A 331 -9.88 10.29 -26.44
C MET A 331 -8.38 10.26 -26.75
N VAL A 332 -7.89 11.18 -27.59
CA VAL A 332 -6.47 11.31 -27.91
C VAL A 332 -5.66 11.63 -26.67
N VAL A 333 -6.11 12.56 -25.82
CA VAL A 333 -5.45 12.88 -24.55
C VAL A 333 -5.38 11.66 -23.65
N ILE A 334 -6.50 10.95 -23.44
CA ILE A 334 -6.50 9.71 -22.64
C ILE A 334 -5.54 8.67 -23.23
N PHE A 335 -5.53 8.48 -24.54
CA PHE A 335 -4.64 7.53 -25.21
C PHE A 335 -3.16 7.87 -25.01
N LEU A 336 -2.77 9.14 -25.18
CA LEU A 336 -1.41 9.60 -24.93
C LEU A 336 -1.00 9.40 -23.46
N MET A 337 -1.92 9.66 -22.54
CA MET A 337 -1.69 9.44 -21.11
C MET A 337 -1.52 7.96 -20.76
N LEU A 338 -2.29 7.07 -21.37
CA LEU A 338 -2.13 5.62 -21.22
C LEU A 338 -0.75 5.16 -21.73
N GLY A 339 -0.34 5.64 -22.91
CA GLY A 339 0.98 5.34 -23.46
C GLY A 339 2.12 5.81 -22.55
N ARG A 340 2.02 7.03 -22.01
CA ARG A 340 2.98 7.56 -21.04
C ARG A 340 3.00 6.74 -19.75
N SER A 341 1.83 6.44 -19.18
CA SER A 341 1.70 5.64 -17.95
C SER A 341 2.36 4.27 -18.12
N LEU A 342 2.11 3.61 -19.25
CA LEU A 342 2.73 2.33 -19.57
C LEU A 342 4.26 2.46 -19.69
N GLN A 343 4.77 3.47 -20.39
CA GLN A 343 6.20 3.71 -20.51
C GLN A 343 6.86 3.88 -19.12
N GLN A 344 6.23 4.66 -18.23
CA GLN A 344 6.71 4.84 -16.86
C GLN A 344 6.66 3.53 -16.06
N MET A 345 5.60 2.73 -16.22
CA MET A 345 5.52 1.41 -15.57
C MET A 345 6.62 0.45 -16.02
N VAL A 346 7.00 0.46 -17.31
CA VAL A 346 8.14 -0.32 -17.81
C VAL A 346 9.45 0.12 -17.15
N LEU A 347 9.68 1.44 -17.04
CA LEU A 347 10.87 1.99 -16.38
C LEU A 347 10.91 1.63 -14.89
N ARG A 348 9.77 1.76 -14.19
CA ARG A 348 9.64 1.35 -12.78
C ARG A 348 9.89 -0.15 -12.61
N GLY A 349 9.38 -0.99 -13.52
CA GLY A 349 9.61 -2.44 -13.48
C GLY A 349 11.10 -2.79 -13.57
N LYS A 350 11.88 -2.06 -14.37
CA LYS A 350 13.35 -2.22 -14.43
C LYS A 350 14.02 -1.81 -13.11
N SER A 351 13.60 -0.69 -12.53
CA SER A 351 14.12 -0.22 -11.24
C SER A 351 13.81 -1.20 -10.10
N GLU A 352 12.60 -1.73 -10.07
CA GLU A 352 12.14 -2.70 -9.08
C GLU A 352 12.86 -4.03 -9.21
N LYS A 353 13.06 -4.51 -10.45
CA LYS A 353 13.92 -5.67 -10.70
C LYS A 353 15.31 -5.45 -10.12
N PHE A 354 15.95 -4.32 -10.42
CA PHE A 354 17.31 -4.03 -9.94
C PHE A 354 17.41 -4.04 -8.41
N VAL A 355 16.52 -3.33 -7.72
CA VAL A 355 16.51 -3.25 -6.26
C VAL A 355 16.15 -4.59 -5.62
N ASN A 356 15.13 -5.27 -6.12
CA ASN A 356 14.63 -6.49 -5.46
C ASN A 356 15.56 -7.67 -5.71
N THR A 357 16.20 -7.77 -6.88
CA THR A 357 17.24 -8.78 -7.12
C THR A 357 18.41 -8.63 -6.15
N HIS A 358 18.80 -7.40 -5.81
CA HIS A 358 19.81 -7.16 -4.78
C HIS A 358 19.39 -7.75 -3.42
N TYR A 359 18.20 -7.41 -2.93
CA TYR A 359 17.71 -7.94 -1.65
C TYR A 359 17.45 -9.45 -1.67
N GLU A 360 17.02 -10.01 -2.81
CA GLU A 360 16.90 -11.45 -3.02
C GLU A 360 18.26 -12.14 -2.88
N GLN A 361 19.30 -11.62 -3.52
CA GLN A 361 20.65 -12.18 -3.43
C GLN A 361 21.24 -12.05 -2.02
N MET A 362 21.10 -10.89 -1.38
CA MET A 362 21.57 -10.69 0.00
C MET A 362 20.82 -11.58 0.99
N GLY A 363 19.49 -11.71 0.84
CA GLY A 363 18.66 -12.57 1.68
C GLY A 363 18.98 -14.05 1.52
N LEU A 364 19.24 -14.51 0.28
CA LEU A 364 19.70 -15.89 0.02
C LEU A 364 21.09 -16.13 0.60
N TRP A 365 22.02 -15.19 0.44
CA TRP A 365 23.35 -15.29 1.05
C TRP A 365 23.24 -15.43 2.57
N LEU A 366 22.42 -14.60 3.23
CA LEU A 366 22.20 -14.69 4.68
C LEU A 366 21.64 -16.06 5.07
N LYS A 367 20.66 -16.57 4.32
CA LYS A 367 20.05 -17.88 4.56
C LYS A 367 21.06 -19.03 4.51
N ASP A 368 21.98 -18.96 3.56
CA ASP A 368 22.90 -20.06 3.26
C ASP A 368 24.18 -20.01 4.12
N ASN A 369 24.55 -18.82 4.64
CA ASN A 369 25.85 -18.61 5.31
C ASN A 369 25.76 -18.19 6.78
N VAL A 370 24.62 -17.66 7.25
CA VAL A 370 24.44 -17.25 8.65
C VAL A 370 23.80 -18.41 9.43
N PRO A 371 24.35 -18.81 10.60
CA PRO A 371 23.73 -19.84 11.43
C PRO A 371 22.26 -19.51 11.76
N LYS A 372 21.39 -20.53 11.73
CA LYS A 372 19.96 -20.36 12.03
C LYS A 372 19.75 -19.78 13.43
N GLY A 373 18.77 -18.90 13.58
CA GLY A 373 18.45 -18.25 14.85
C GLY A 373 19.31 -17.04 15.22
N GLU A 374 20.40 -16.76 14.49
CA GLU A 374 21.21 -15.55 14.70
C GLU A 374 20.38 -14.27 14.60
N LEU A 375 20.77 -13.27 15.39
CA LEU A 375 20.24 -11.92 15.33
C LEU A 375 21.09 -11.06 14.40
N ILE A 376 20.49 -10.67 13.27
CA ILE A 376 21.14 -9.90 12.22
C ILE A 376 20.79 -8.42 12.42
N PHE A 377 21.82 -7.58 12.55
CA PHE A 377 21.65 -6.14 12.52
C PHE A 377 21.22 -5.69 11.12
N THR A 378 20.19 -4.85 11.04
CA THR A 378 19.79 -4.19 9.78
C THR A 378 19.79 -2.69 10.00
N ALA A 379 20.56 -1.95 9.19
CA ALA A 379 20.64 -0.50 9.32
C ALA A 379 19.30 0.20 8.99
N ASN A 380 18.46 -0.42 8.16
CA ASN A 380 17.11 0.02 7.86
C ASN A 380 16.08 -0.89 8.52
N TRP A 381 14.97 -0.31 8.95
CA TRP A 381 13.81 -1.02 9.48
C TRP A 381 12.96 -1.69 8.37
N SER A 382 13.11 -1.25 7.12
CA SER A 382 12.37 -1.77 5.96
C SER A 382 13.05 -2.97 5.27
N ASP A 383 14.39 -3.08 5.30
CA ASP A 383 15.12 -4.23 4.72
C ASP A 383 14.63 -5.61 5.23
N PRO A 384 14.33 -5.79 6.54
CA PRO A 384 13.78 -7.03 7.07
C PRO A 384 12.51 -7.53 6.39
N GLN A 385 11.76 -6.69 5.67
CA GLN A 385 10.59 -7.17 4.90
C GLN A 385 11.01 -8.18 3.83
N TYR A 386 12.13 -7.92 3.14
CA TYR A 386 12.72 -8.87 2.19
C TYR A 386 13.30 -10.07 2.93
N PHE A 387 14.12 -9.82 3.95
CA PHE A 387 14.89 -10.86 4.60
C PHE A 387 14.03 -11.84 5.39
N ILE A 388 12.97 -11.39 6.08
CA ILE A 388 11.97 -12.30 6.65
C ILE A 388 11.32 -13.13 5.54
N GLY A 389 11.01 -12.50 4.41
CA GLY A 389 10.43 -13.16 3.25
C GLY A 389 11.30 -14.29 2.68
N ILE A 390 12.62 -14.14 2.66
CA ILE A 390 13.57 -15.06 2.02
C ILE A 390 14.23 -16.01 3.02
N ASN A 391 14.66 -15.46 4.15
CA ASN A 391 15.36 -16.10 5.26
C ASN A 391 14.56 -15.98 6.58
N PRO A 392 13.48 -16.74 6.74
CA PRO A 392 12.64 -16.69 7.93
C PRO A 392 13.26 -17.37 9.17
N ASP A 393 14.34 -18.14 9.00
CA ASP A 393 14.98 -18.92 10.07
C ASP A 393 15.90 -18.06 10.95
N ASN A 394 16.19 -16.82 10.55
CA ASN A 394 16.97 -15.85 11.31
C ASN A 394 16.10 -14.74 11.89
N ASN A 395 16.68 -14.04 12.86
CA ASN A 395 16.06 -12.92 13.55
C ASN A 395 16.65 -11.60 13.07
N TYR A 396 15.85 -10.54 13.05
CA TYR A 396 16.27 -9.22 12.60
C TYR A 396 16.16 -8.22 13.74
N PHE A 397 17.17 -7.36 13.85
CA PHE A 397 17.33 -6.45 14.97
C PHE A 397 16.15 -5.49 15.06
N VAL A 398 15.88 -4.74 14.00
CA VAL A 398 14.65 -3.95 13.83
C VAL A 398 13.85 -4.57 12.71
N ALA A 399 12.51 -4.50 12.76
CA ALA A 399 11.65 -4.91 11.66
C ALA A 399 10.32 -4.14 11.71
N MET A 400 9.79 -3.82 10.53
CA MET A 400 8.55 -3.05 10.34
C MET A 400 8.62 -1.62 10.89
N ASP A 401 7.48 -0.94 11.05
CA ASP A 401 7.43 0.47 11.44
C ASP A 401 8.28 0.79 12.69
N PRO A 402 9.16 1.80 12.65
CA PRO A 402 10.04 2.18 13.77
C PRO A 402 9.32 2.49 15.09
N VAL A 403 8.03 2.80 15.03
CA VAL A 403 7.18 3.04 16.20
C VAL A 403 7.22 1.86 17.17
N TYR A 404 7.39 0.62 16.70
CA TYR A 404 7.40 -0.57 17.55
C TYR A 404 8.62 -0.60 18.46
N MET A 405 9.81 -0.33 17.91
CA MET A 405 11.04 -0.27 18.68
C MET A 405 11.05 0.96 19.57
N TRP A 406 10.70 2.13 19.03
CA TRP A 406 10.65 3.39 19.78
C TRP A 406 9.71 3.30 20.99
N HIS A 407 8.53 2.70 20.83
CA HIS A 407 7.58 2.56 21.95
C HIS A 407 8.06 1.53 22.97
N LYS A 408 8.80 0.48 22.54
CA LYS A 408 9.35 -0.55 23.42
C LYS A 408 10.52 -0.01 24.26
N ASP A 409 11.47 0.65 23.62
CA ASP A 409 12.62 1.28 24.27
C ASP A 409 13.13 2.45 23.43
N LYS A 410 12.88 3.68 23.91
CA LYS A 410 13.28 4.91 23.23
C LYS A 410 14.79 5.12 23.22
N ASN A 411 15.48 4.72 24.30
CA ASN A 411 16.92 4.92 24.44
C ASN A 411 17.66 3.98 23.50
N LEU A 412 17.23 2.71 23.45
CA LEU A 412 17.79 1.76 22.52
C LEU A 412 17.50 2.12 21.06
N TYR A 413 16.30 2.66 20.77
CA TYR A 413 15.99 3.18 19.44
C TYR A 413 16.94 4.33 19.04
N GLN A 414 17.24 5.25 19.95
CA GLN A 414 18.18 6.35 19.67
C GLN A 414 19.60 5.82 19.40
N GLN A 415 20.10 4.88 20.21
CA GLN A 415 21.40 4.26 19.99
C GLN A 415 21.46 3.53 18.64
N TYR A 416 20.40 2.78 18.32
CA TYR A 416 20.24 2.15 17.00
C TYR A 416 20.33 3.17 15.87
N ARG A 417 19.64 4.32 15.98
CA ARG A 417 19.69 5.37 14.97
C ARG A 417 21.06 6.01 14.84
N MET A 418 21.76 6.23 15.94
CA MET A 418 23.13 6.76 15.90
C MET A 418 24.08 5.79 15.21
N ALA A 419 24.02 4.49 15.54
CA ALA A 419 24.82 3.47 14.89
C ALA A 419 24.48 3.34 13.39
N ALA A 420 23.20 3.21 13.04
CA ALA A 420 22.74 3.08 11.65
C ALA A 420 23.17 4.27 10.77
N LEU A 421 23.08 5.50 11.28
CA LEU A 421 23.45 6.72 10.56
C LEU A 421 24.96 7.02 10.58
N GLY A 422 25.80 6.13 11.15
CA GLY A 422 27.24 6.34 11.27
C GLY A 422 27.63 7.52 12.18
N GLN A 423 26.79 7.84 13.16
CA GLN A 423 27.02 8.89 14.17
C GLN A 423 27.66 8.33 15.45
N ASP A 424 27.67 7.01 15.60
CA ASP A 424 28.41 6.33 16.65
C ASP A 424 29.91 6.34 16.34
N LYS A 425 30.75 6.69 17.32
CA LYS A 425 32.21 6.73 17.15
C LYS A 425 32.83 5.33 17.17
N ASP A 426 32.20 4.38 17.85
CA ASP A 426 32.65 2.99 17.90
C ASP A 426 31.45 2.05 17.64
N PRO A 427 31.00 1.94 16.38
CA PRO A 427 29.87 1.08 16.05
C PRO A 427 30.15 -0.39 16.38
N TYR A 428 31.42 -0.84 16.38
CA TYR A 428 31.76 -2.22 16.75
C TYR A 428 31.40 -2.50 18.21
N ALA A 429 31.80 -1.61 19.13
CA ALA A 429 31.48 -1.77 20.55
C ALA A 429 29.97 -1.75 20.79
N THR A 430 29.24 -0.88 20.11
CA THR A 430 27.77 -0.82 20.23
C THR A 430 27.11 -2.07 19.67
N LEU A 431 27.48 -2.52 18.47
CA LEU A 431 26.91 -3.73 17.86
C LEU A 431 27.23 -4.98 18.71
N LYS A 432 28.46 -5.12 19.20
CA LYS A 432 28.88 -6.27 20.01
C LYS A 432 28.28 -6.26 21.42
N ASN A 433 28.44 -5.16 22.15
CA ASN A 433 28.19 -5.14 23.59
C ASN A 433 26.75 -4.73 23.93
N VAL A 434 26.17 -3.80 23.17
CA VAL A 434 24.81 -3.31 23.40
C VAL A 434 23.81 -4.14 22.62
N PHE A 435 24.00 -4.27 21.30
CA PHE A 435 23.04 -4.95 20.43
C PHE A 435 23.20 -6.47 20.43
N LYS A 436 24.38 -6.96 20.81
CA LYS A 436 24.72 -8.39 20.91
C LYS A 436 24.47 -9.12 19.59
N VAL A 437 24.96 -8.53 18.50
CA VAL A 437 24.87 -9.08 17.13
C VAL A 437 26.24 -9.47 16.60
N ASN A 438 26.29 -10.55 15.83
CA ASN A 438 27.51 -11.04 15.17
C ASN A 438 27.56 -10.66 13.68
N TYR A 439 26.41 -10.46 13.07
CA TYR A 439 26.23 -10.18 11.64
C TYR A 439 25.40 -8.92 11.46
N GLY A 440 25.66 -8.21 10.36
CA GLY A 440 24.86 -7.06 10.00
C GLY A 440 24.76 -6.83 8.49
N TYR A 441 23.74 -6.07 8.11
CA TYR A 441 23.50 -5.59 6.77
C TYR A 441 23.29 -4.07 6.79
N ALA A 442 23.94 -3.37 5.85
CA ALA A 442 23.76 -1.94 5.64
C ALA A 442 23.69 -1.58 4.15
N GLY A 443 22.67 -0.79 3.79
CA GLY A 443 22.54 -0.22 2.45
C GLY A 443 23.50 0.95 2.23
N LYS A 444 24.14 1.00 1.07
CA LYS A 444 25.18 1.97 0.73
C LYS A 444 24.67 3.37 0.38
N LEU A 445 23.39 3.53 0.06
CA LEU A 445 22.85 4.82 -0.37
C LEU A 445 22.58 5.75 0.82
N TYR A 446 21.71 5.32 1.72
CA TYR A 446 21.28 6.15 2.85
C TYR A 446 22.15 5.95 4.10
N PHE A 447 22.73 4.76 4.30
CA PHE A 447 23.57 4.42 5.45
C PHE A 447 25.06 4.35 5.11
N TRP A 448 25.50 5.16 4.14
CA TRP A 448 26.88 5.17 3.65
C TRP A 448 27.92 5.43 4.75
N ALA A 449 27.57 6.24 5.75
CA ALA A 449 28.47 6.58 6.85
C ALA A 449 28.78 5.35 7.72
N LEU A 450 27.78 4.53 8.05
CA LEU A 450 28.02 3.25 8.74
C LEU A 450 28.84 2.30 7.85
N VAL A 451 28.54 2.23 6.56
CA VAL A 451 29.32 1.39 5.63
C VAL A 451 30.79 1.80 5.61
N ASP A 452 31.09 3.10 5.60
CA ASP A 452 32.45 3.63 5.64
C ASP A 452 33.17 3.26 6.95
N GLN A 453 32.48 3.37 8.09
CA GLN A 453 33.02 2.94 9.39
C GLN A 453 33.33 1.44 9.42
N VAL A 454 32.39 0.59 8.97
CA VAL A 454 32.57 -0.87 8.90
C VAL A 454 33.76 -1.23 8.01
N LYS A 455 33.96 -0.54 6.89
CA LYS A 455 35.07 -0.82 5.96
C LYS A 455 36.43 -0.38 6.48
N LYS A 456 36.49 0.69 7.29
CA LYS A 456 37.74 1.24 7.83
C LYS A 456 38.21 0.53 9.10
N ASP A 457 37.30 -0.13 9.81
CA ASP A 457 37.59 -0.79 11.08
C ASP A 457 37.91 -2.27 10.88
N SER A 458 39.15 -2.64 11.20
CA SER A 458 39.67 -4.00 11.03
C SER A 458 38.95 -5.07 11.86
N ARG A 459 38.15 -4.65 12.86
CA ARG A 459 37.32 -5.54 13.70
C ARG A 459 36.08 -6.06 12.95
N PHE A 460 35.76 -5.51 11.79
CA PHE A 460 34.75 -6.06 10.90
C PHE A 460 35.37 -6.88 9.76
N GLU A 461 34.57 -7.80 9.24
CA GLU A 461 34.86 -8.58 8.03
C GLU A 461 33.70 -8.38 7.04
N ILE A 462 34.02 -7.99 5.80
CA ILE A 462 33.01 -7.90 4.73
C ILE A 462 32.79 -9.29 4.15
N MET A 463 31.58 -9.81 4.32
CA MET A 463 31.25 -11.17 3.92
C MET A 463 30.67 -11.23 2.50
N GLN A 464 29.87 -10.22 2.13
CA GLN A 464 29.25 -10.08 0.82
C GLN A 464 29.01 -8.60 0.54
N GLU A 465 29.25 -8.16 -0.70
CA GLU A 465 29.07 -6.77 -1.10
C GLU A 465 28.64 -6.69 -2.56
N ASP A 466 27.73 -5.77 -2.87
CA ASP A 466 27.41 -5.39 -4.25
C ASP A 466 27.20 -3.88 -4.38
N GLN A 467 26.59 -3.39 -5.46
CA GLN A 467 26.40 -1.96 -5.69
C GLN A 467 25.50 -1.27 -4.66
N LEU A 468 24.60 -1.99 -3.99
CA LEU A 468 23.55 -1.40 -3.14
C LEU A 468 23.75 -1.64 -1.66
N GLY A 469 24.45 -2.71 -1.25
CA GLY A 469 24.55 -3.06 0.15
C GLY A 469 25.81 -3.87 0.49
N VAL A 470 26.00 -4.05 1.80
CA VAL A 470 27.08 -4.86 2.36
C VAL A 470 26.57 -5.71 3.53
N ILE A 471 26.97 -6.97 3.54
CA ILE A 471 26.85 -7.88 4.68
C ILE A 471 28.22 -7.95 5.35
N PHE A 472 28.23 -7.78 6.67
CA PHE A 472 29.45 -7.79 7.46
C PHE A 472 29.30 -8.68 8.70
N LYS A 473 30.43 -9.16 9.19
CA LYS A 473 30.57 -9.93 10.42
C LYS A 473 31.49 -9.20 11.38
N LEU A 474 31.20 -9.28 12.68
CA LEU A 474 32.09 -8.82 13.74
C LEU A 474 33.12 -9.93 14.03
N LYS A 475 34.41 -9.61 13.96
CA LYS A 475 35.48 -10.53 14.37
C LYS A 475 35.49 -10.65 15.90
N GLU A 476 35.89 -11.81 16.41
CA GLU A 476 35.95 -12.08 17.85
C GLU A 476 36.93 -11.18 18.60
#